data_AF-A0A537K9S2-F1
#
_entry.id   AF-A0A537K9S2-F1
#
_cell.length_a   1.000
_cell.length_b   1.000
_cell.length_c   1.000
_cell.angle_alpha   90.00
_cell.angle_beta   90.00
_cell.angle_gamma   90.00
#
_symmetry.space_group_name_H-M   'P 1'
#
loop_
_entity.id
_entity.type
_entity.pdbx_description
1 polymer ?
#
loop_
_entity_poly.entity_id
_entity_poly.type
_entity_poly.pdbx_seq_one_letter_code
_entity_poly.pdbx_strand_id
1 'polypeptide(L)'
;MKTIIRHPDFAERDFSFDCLPLEIEKLSTELVMNYCNVPSVEIWNTESINAVIAQIEFSKDSGFFNSSQDIKMVYEALSETFSHLKSQAEYGSKFMPDENPEIKKKNFKFFYNRVALGDNTILVRTDKIRTVFFNYIGLNYMSTRDEAFCDACYNDLQNLMKKSTLISDTGEKQRNVFFSILMNKIKDRTKNL
;
A
#
# COMPACT_ATOMS: atom_id res chain seq x y z
N MET A 1 -1.75 -22.47 6.61
CA MET A 1 -2.40 -21.17 6.45
C MET A 1 -3.25 -21.23 5.21
N LYS A 2 -4.55 -21.34 5.45
CA LYS A 2 -5.56 -21.36 4.40
C LYS A 2 -5.75 -19.92 3.89
N THR A 3 -4.83 -19.45 3.08
CA THR A 3 -4.91 -18.13 2.44
C THR A 3 -5.84 -18.18 1.23
N ILE A 4 -6.32 -17.01 0.78
CA ILE A 4 -7.13 -16.88 -0.45
C ILE A 4 -6.38 -17.43 -1.68
N ILE A 5 -5.05 -17.35 -1.69
CA ILE A 5 -4.17 -17.82 -2.77
C ILE A 5 -3.99 -19.34 -2.73
N ARG A 6 -4.23 -20.00 -1.58
CA ARG A 6 -4.12 -21.45 -1.37
C ARG A 6 -2.82 -22.07 -1.92
N HIS A 7 -1.69 -21.37 -1.75
CA HIS A 7 -0.40 -21.88 -2.20
C HIS A 7 -0.05 -23.19 -1.45
N PRO A 8 0.37 -24.26 -2.15
CA PRO A 8 0.57 -25.58 -1.55
C PRO A 8 1.51 -25.58 -0.33
N ASP A 9 2.63 -24.88 -0.43
CA ASP A 9 3.65 -24.83 0.63
C ASP A 9 3.15 -24.25 1.96
N PHE A 10 2.08 -23.47 1.90
CA PHE A 10 1.49 -22.82 3.06
C PHE A 10 0.16 -23.44 3.47
N ALA A 11 -0.41 -24.40 2.74
CA ALA A 11 -1.77 -24.87 3.00
C ALA A 11 -1.96 -25.42 4.44
N GLU A 12 -0.98 -26.18 4.94
CA GLU A 12 -1.04 -26.90 6.22
C GLU A 12 -0.16 -26.31 7.33
N ARG A 13 0.52 -25.17 7.09
CA ARG A 13 1.43 -24.57 8.07
C ARG A 13 0.74 -23.53 8.98
N ASP A 14 1.00 -23.53 10.26
CA ASP A 14 0.59 -22.42 11.12
C ASP A 14 1.39 -21.14 10.80
N PHE A 15 0.89 -19.99 11.24
CA PHE A 15 1.64 -18.75 11.12
C PHE A 15 2.94 -18.84 11.93
N SER A 16 4.03 -18.34 11.35
CA SER A 16 5.31 -18.16 12.02
C SER A 16 6.00 -16.93 11.44
N PHE A 17 6.69 -16.16 12.28
CA PHE A 17 7.57 -15.10 11.78
C PHE A 17 8.79 -15.67 11.06
N ASP A 18 9.18 -16.91 11.38
CA ASP A 18 10.24 -17.66 10.70
C ASP A 18 9.64 -18.57 9.62
N CYS A 19 8.85 -17.98 8.71
CA CYS A 19 8.25 -18.70 7.59
C CYS A 19 8.67 -18.19 6.22
N LEU A 20 9.38 -17.06 6.16
CA LEU A 20 9.75 -16.40 4.91
C LEU A 20 11.06 -17.00 4.38
N PRO A 21 11.06 -17.66 3.20
CA PRO A 21 12.30 -18.15 2.61
C PRO A 21 13.23 -16.98 2.26
N LEU A 22 14.54 -17.16 2.47
CA LEU A 22 15.55 -16.14 2.19
C LEU A 22 15.48 -15.60 0.75
N GLU A 23 15.10 -16.43 -0.22
CA GLU A 23 14.90 -16.03 -1.61
C GLU A 23 13.75 -15.02 -1.75
N ILE A 24 12.63 -15.25 -1.06
CA ILE A 24 11.46 -14.35 -1.08
C ILE A 24 11.80 -13.05 -0.35
N GLU A 25 12.55 -13.11 0.75
CA GLU A 25 13.02 -11.93 1.47
C GLU A 25 13.86 -11.05 0.54
N LYS A 26 14.89 -11.62 -0.10
CA LYS A 26 15.75 -10.91 -1.07
C LYS A 26 14.95 -10.29 -2.20
N LEU A 27 14.06 -11.07 -2.82
CA LEU A 27 13.20 -10.59 -3.91
C LEU A 27 12.30 -9.44 -3.45
N SER A 28 11.75 -9.51 -2.24
CA SER A 28 10.91 -8.46 -1.66
C SER A 28 11.72 -7.18 -1.43
N THR A 29 12.94 -7.29 -0.89
CA THR A 29 13.83 -6.13 -0.73
C THR A 29 14.15 -5.50 -2.08
N GLU A 30 14.51 -6.31 -3.10
CA GLU A 30 14.78 -5.82 -4.45
C GLU A 30 13.57 -5.13 -5.07
N LEU A 31 12.36 -5.65 -4.86
CA LEU A 31 11.13 -5.05 -5.36
C LEU A 31 10.89 -3.67 -4.73
N VAL A 32 11.06 -3.53 -3.41
CA VAL A 32 10.88 -2.23 -2.72
C VAL A 32 11.97 -1.24 -3.15
N MET A 33 13.22 -1.68 -3.32
CA MET A 33 14.30 -0.84 -3.83
C MET A 33 13.98 -0.31 -5.24
N ASN A 34 13.46 -1.16 -6.13
CA ASN A 34 13.03 -0.73 -7.46
C ASN A 34 11.83 0.22 -7.39
N TYR A 35 10.83 -0.10 -6.57
CA TYR A 35 9.67 0.76 -6.34
C TYR A 35 10.08 2.17 -5.87
N CYS A 36 11.08 2.28 -4.99
CA CYS A 36 11.57 3.56 -4.51
C CYS A 36 12.22 4.43 -5.61
N ASN A 37 12.65 3.83 -6.73
CA ASN A 37 13.24 4.55 -7.85
C ASN A 37 12.22 4.98 -8.92
N VAL A 38 11.05 4.33 -8.99
CA VAL A 38 10.02 4.65 -9.99
C VAL A 38 9.23 5.88 -9.56
N PRO A 39 9.18 6.98 -10.34
CA PRO A 39 8.32 8.11 -9.99
C PRO A 39 6.84 7.72 -9.98
N SER A 40 6.10 8.06 -8.92
CA SER A 40 4.67 7.75 -8.82
C SER A 40 3.83 8.96 -8.42
N VAL A 41 2.60 8.97 -8.94
CA VAL A 41 1.49 9.79 -8.46
C VAL A 41 0.45 8.83 -7.92
N GLU A 42 0.11 8.99 -6.65
CA GLU A 42 -0.77 8.09 -5.93
C GLU A 42 -1.95 8.85 -5.37
N ILE A 43 -3.14 8.28 -5.50
CA ILE A 43 -4.40 8.88 -5.05
C ILE A 43 -5.07 7.89 -4.13
N TRP A 44 -5.09 8.21 -2.83
CA TRP A 44 -5.54 7.30 -1.78
C TRP A 44 -6.73 7.89 -1.04
N ASN A 45 -7.48 7.00 -0.39
CA ASN A 45 -8.55 7.36 0.53
C ASN A 45 -8.34 6.65 1.88
N THR A 46 -9.18 6.96 2.87
CA THR A 46 -9.05 6.35 4.20
C THR A 46 -9.49 4.89 4.26
N GLU A 47 -10.10 4.37 3.20
CA GLU A 47 -10.58 3.00 3.12
C GLU A 47 -9.49 2.03 2.67
N SER A 48 -8.37 2.55 2.15
CA SER A 48 -7.23 1.75 1.66
C SER A 48 -6.61 0.83 2.73
N ILE A 49 -6.75 1.17 4.02
CA ILE A 49 -6.27 0.33 5.13
C ILE A 49 -7.23 -0.81 5.51
N ASN A 50 -8.51 -0.73 5.14
CA ASN A 50 -9.51 -1.66 5.66
C ASN A 50 -9.25 -3.09 5.19
N ALA A 51 -8.75 -3.27 3.96
CA ALA A 51 -8.50 -4.59 3.39
C ALA A 51 -7.46 -5.37 4.19
N VAL A 52 -6.39 -4.71 4.65
CA VAL A 52 -5.36 -5.37 5.47
C VAL A 52 -5.84 -5.61 6.91
N ILE A 53 -6.59 -4.68 7.50
CA ILE A 53 -7.20 -4.88 8.82
C ILE A 53 -8.17 -6.08 8.79
N ALA A 54 -9.01 -6.17 7.76
CA ALA A 54 -9.94 -7.28 7.60
C ALA A 54 -9.21 -8.63 7.47
N GLN A 55 -8.07 -8.68 6.79
CA GLN A 55 -7.25 -9.88 6.69
C GLN A 55 -6.63 -10.29 8.05
N ILE A 56 -6.17 -9.32 8.84
CA ILE A 56 -5.64 -9.58 10.18
C ILE A 56 -6.75 -10.10 11.09
N GLU A 57 -7.90 -9.42 11.14
CA GLU A 57 -9.03 -9.87 11.97
C GLU A 57 -9.57 -11.23 11.53
N PHE A 58 -9.71 -11.48 10.23
CA PHE A 58 -10.09 -12.80 9.74
C PHE A 58 -9.10 -13.88 10.19
N SER A 59 -7.80 -13.61 10.12
CA SER A 59 -6.76 -14.56 10.53
C SER A 59 -6.78 -14.82 12.04
N LYS A 60 -7.05 -13.79 12.83
CA LYS A 60 -7.29 -13.88 14.28
C LYS A 60 -8.52 -14.71 14.60
N ASP A 61 -9.68 -14.38 14.03
CA ASP A 61 -10.95 -15.06 14.29
C ASP A 61 -10.92 -16.53 13.81
N SER A 62 -10.09 -16.82 12.80
CA SER A 62 -9.86 -18.17 12.30
C SER A 62 -8.83 -18.97 13.10
N GLY A 63 -8.20 -18.38 14.12
CA GLY A 63 -7.20 -19.03 14.97
C GLY A 63 -5.86 -19.29 14.28
N PHE A 64 -5.48 -18.47 13.29
CA PHE A 64 -4.21 -18.66 12.56
C PHE A 64 -2.97 -18.16 13.32
N PHE A 65 -3.16 -17.33 14.35
CA PHE A 65 -2.08 -16.84 15.20
C PHE A 65 -1.88 -17.75 16.40
N ASN A 66 -0.63 -17.93 16.85
CA ASN A 66 -0.34 -18.78 18.00
C ASN A 66 -0.58 -18.06 19.33
N SER A 67 -0.53 -16.72 19.32
CA SER A 67 -0.65 -15.90 20.53
C SER A 67 -1.23 -14.51 20.24
N SER A 68 -1.74 -13.83 21.27
CA SER A 68 -2.11 -12.41 21.17
C SER A 68 -0.91 -11.51 20.90
N GLN A 69 0.29 -11.93 21.32
CA GLN A 69 1.54 -11.24 21.03
C GLN A 69 1.86 -11.26 19.52
N ASP A 70 1.61 -12.38 18.83
CA ASP A 70 1.80 -12.47 17.37
C ASP A 70 0.89 -11.47 16.64
N ILE A 71 -0.38 -11.39 17.07
CA ILE A 71 -1.36 -10.46 16.50
C ILE A 71 -0.88 -9.01 16.71
N LYS A 72 -0.40 -8.70 17.91
CA LYS A 72 0.11 -7.38 18.26
C LYS A 72 1.32 -7.00 17.39
N MET A 73 2.27 -7.91 17.20
CA MET A 73 3.43 -7.69 16.34
C MET A 73 3.04 -7.41 14.88
N VAL A 74 2.02 -8.10 14.34
CA VAL A 74 1.52 -7.80 12.98
C VAL A 74 0.88 -6.41 12.89
N TYR A 75 0.12 -6.00 13.91
CA TYR A 75 -0.42 -4.63 13.97
C TYR A 75 0.66 -3.55 14.17
N GLU A 76 1.72 -3.86 14.90
CA GLU A 76 2.90 -2.99 15.05
C GLU A 76 3.61 -2.82 13.70
N ALA A 77 3.88 -3.91 12.97
CA ALA A 77 4.47 -3.84 11.63
C ALA A 77 3.61 -3.03 10.64
N LEU A 78 2.28 -3.15 10.72
CA LEU A 78 1.35 -2.33 9.93
C LEU A 78 1.46 -0.84 10.30
N SER A 79 1.54 -0.54 11.59
CA SER A 79 1.71 0.84 12.10
C SER A 79 3.03 1.46 11.65
N GLU A 80 4.11 0.69 11.68
CA GLU A 80 5.43 1.09 11.18
C GLU A 80 5.38 1.37 9.68
N THR A 81 4.71 0.51 8.90
CA THR A 81 4.54 0.69 7.46
C THR A 81 3.86 2.02 7.13
N PHE A 82 2.75 2.35 7.81
CA PHE A 82 2.06 3.63 7.59
C PHE A 82 2.85 4.83 8.13
N SER A 83 3.65 4.65 9.18
CA SER A 83 4.54 5.69 9.69
C SER A 83 5.67 5.99 8.69
N HIS A 84 6.23 4.96 8.06
CA HIS A 84 7.22 5.11 7.00
C HIS A 84 6.62 5.76 5.75
N LEU A 85 5.42 5.34 5.32
CA LEU A 85 4.71 5.96 4.20
C LEU A 85 4.40 7.45 4.48
N LYS A 86 4.07 7.81 5.73
CA LYS A 86 3.91 9.20 6.15
C LYS A 86 5.19 9.99 5.96
N SER A 87 6.33 9.42 6.36
CA SER A 87 7.66 10.03 6.18
C SER A 87 7.96 10.22 4.69
N GLN A 88 7.76 9.20 3.86
CA GLN A 88 7.90 9.32 2.40
C GLN A 88 7.04 10.43 1.82
N ALA A 89 5.77 10.53 2.25
CA ALA A 89 4.88 11.60 1.83
C ALA A 89 5.40 12.97 2.27
N GLU A 90 5.82 13.13 3.54
CA GLU A 90 6.39 14.36 4.06
C GLU A 90 7.56 14.88 3.22
N TYR A 91 8.49 13.99 2.88
CA TYR A 91 9.62 14.33 2.03
C TYR A 91 9.30 14.35 0.54
N GLY A 92 8.11 13.94 0.09
CA GLY A 92 7.78 13.84 -1.34
C GLY A 92 8.73 12.92 -2.12
N SER A 93 9.34 11.96 -1.43
CA SER A 93 10.38 11.08 -1.94
C SER A 93 10.18 9.67 -1.40
N LYS A 94 10.38 8.65 -2.24
CA LYS A 94 10.41 7.26 -1.80
C LYS A 94 11.83 6.85 -1.43
N PHE A 95 11.94 6.08 -0.34
CA PHE A 95 13.21 5.61 0.23
C PHE A 95 12.99 4.38 1.10
N MET A 96 14.03 3.55 1.24
CA MET A 96 14.03 2.42 2.17
C MET A 96 14.08 2.92 3.62
N PRO A 97 13.63 2.13 4.61
CA PRO A 97 13.92 2.40 6.01
C PRO A 97 15.42 2.69 6.22
N ASP A 98 15.72 3.56 7.19
CA ASP A 98 17.08 3.98 7.60
C ASP A 98 17.90 4.78 6.57
N GLU A 99 17.40 4.99 5.34
CA GLU A 99 18.04 5.89 4.40
C GLU A 99 17.78 7.36 4.75
N ASN A 100 18.77 8.23 4.51
CA ASN A 100 18.57 9.67 4.66
C ASN A 100 17.60 10.19 3.57
N PRO A 101 16.41 10.70 3.94
CA PRO A 101 15.42 11.17 2.97
C PRO A 101 15.80 12.51 2.30
N GLU A 102 16.66 13.32 2.90
CA GLU A 102 17.02 14.66 2.39
C GLU A 102 17.83 14.60 1.09
N ILE A 103 18.56 13.51 0.87
CA ILE A 103 19.38 13.29 -0.34
C ILE A 103 18.59 12.60 -1.47
N LYS A 104 17.31 12.29 -1.24
CA LYS A 104 16.49 11.51 -2.18
C LYS A 104 15.79 12.41 -3.19
N LYS A 105 15.67 11.91 -4.42
CA LYS A 105 14.96 12.63 -5.49
C LYS A 105 13.47 12.70 -5.17
N LYS A 106 12.88 13.89 -5.32
CA LYS A 106 11.43 14.10 -5.25
C LYS A 106 10.74 13.33 -6.37
N ASN A 107 10.24 12.14 -6.06
CA ASN A 107 9.64 11.23 -7.02
C ASN A 107 8.28 10.69 -6.55
N PHE A 108 7.70 11.30 -5.52
CA PHE A 108 6.47 10.84 -4.91
C PHE A 108 5.47 11.97 -4.76
N LYS A 109 4.36 11.87 -5.48
CA LYS A 109 3.19 12.74 -5.28
C LYS A 109 2.05 11.93 -4.70
N PHE A 110 1.60 12.30 -3.51
CA PHE A 110 0.57 11.57 -2.78
C PHE A 110 -0.63 12.48 -2.53
N PHE A 111 -1.76 12.09 -3.09
CA PHE A 111 -3.02 12.80 -3.01
C PHE A 111 -3.99 12.07 -2.10
N TYR A 112 -4.61 12.83 -1.19
CA TYR A 112 -5.74 12.38 -0.43
C TYR A 112 -7.05 12.75 -1.14
N ASN A 113 -7.81 11.73 -1.53
CA ASN A 113 -9.18 11.86 -1.98
C ASN A 113 -10.16 11.32 -0.94
N ARG A 114 -11.18 12.10 -0.59
CA ARG A 114 -12.18 11.73 0.43
C ARG A 114 -13.37 10.94 -0.10
N VAL A 115 -13.63 11.00 -1.41
CA VAL A 115 -14.92 10.63 -2.00
C VAL A 115 -14.79 9.39 -2.88
N ALA A 116 -13.74 9.31 -3.70
CA ALA A 116 -13.52 8.18 -4.58
C ALA A 116 -13.18 6.94 -3.76
N LEU A 117 -13.81 5.83 -4.12
CA LEU A 117 -13.41 4.49 -3.68
C LEU A 117 -12.21 4.07 -4.54
N GLY A 118 -11.13 3.61 -3.90
CA GLY A 118 -9.98 3.08 -4.61
C GLY A 118 -10.33 1.72 -5.23
N ASP A 119 -10.04 1.57 -6.52
CA ASP A 119 -10.22 0.33 -7.29
C ASP A 119 -8.87 -0.31 -7.69
N ASN A 120 -7.77 0.18 -7.11
CA ASN A 120 -6.39 -0.21 -7.40
C ASN A 120 -6.00 -0.11 -8.89
N THR A 121 -6.64 0.78 -9.65
CA THR A 121 -6.25 1.05 -11.04
C THR A 121 -4.84 1.66 -11.10
N ILE A 122 -3.98 1.10 -11.96
CA ILE A 122 -2.62 1.60 -12.19
C ILE A 122 -2.47 1.97 -13.66
N LEU A 123 -2.14 3.24 -13.93
CA LEU A 123 -1.73 3.68 -15.27
C LEU A 123 -0.20 3.86 -15.30
N VAL A 124 0.48 3.01 -16.06
CA VAL A 124 1.91 3.11 -16.33
C VAL A 124 2.13 3.89 -17.62
N ARG A 125 3.03 4.88 -17.57
CA ARG A 125 3.43 5.68 -18.73
C ARG A 125 4.94 5.58 -18.94
N THR A 126 5.31 5.28 -20.17
CA THR A 126 6.68 5.40 -20.67
C THR A 126 6.68 6.36 -21.86
N ASP A 127 7.85 6.65 -22.43
CA ASP A 127 7.95 7.48 -23.64
C ASP A 127 7.25 6.86 -24.85
N LYS A 128 7.07 5.55 -24.86
CA LYS A 128 6.55 4.79 -26.01
C LYS A 128 5.14 4.27 -25.83
N ILE A 129 4.79 3.83 -24.62
CA ILE A 129 3.54 3.13 -24.36
C ILE A 129 2.86 3.61 -23.08
N ARG A 130 1.54 3.58 -23.11
CA ARG A 130 0.66 3.64 -21.93
C ARG A 130 0.07 2.26 -21.70
N THR A 131 -0.04 1.86 -20.44
CA THR A 131 -0.67 0.59 -20.09
C THR A 131 -1.49 0.81 -18.83
N VAL A 132 -2.77 0.47 -18.89
CA VAL A 132 -3.63 0.47 -17.71
C VAL A 132 -3.72 -0.96 -17.18
N PHE A 133 -3.59 -1.11 -15.86
CA PHE A 133 -3.79 -2.35 -15.12
C PHE A 133 -5.02 -2.19 -14.23
N PHE A 134 -5.96 -3.12 -14.39
CA PHE A 134 -7.19 -3.20 -13.61
C PHE A 134 -7.13 -4.38 -12.66
N ASN A 135 -7.29 -4.11 -11.38
CA ASN A 135 -7.48 -5.17 -10.41
C ASN A 135 -8.87 -5.79 -10.62
N TYR A 136 -8.93 -7.10 -10.86
CA TYR A 136 -10.21 -7.78 -11.02
C TYR A 136 -10.49 -8.79 -9.91
N ILE A 137 -9.45 -9.36 -9.29
CA ILE A 137 -9.59 -10.20 -8.10
C ILE A 137 -8.28 -10.32 -7.32
N GLY A 138 -8.30 -9.94 -6.04
CA GLY A 138 -7.15 -10.10 -5.14
C GLY A 138 -5.88 -9.46 -5.69
N LEU A 139 -4.86 -10.26 -5.97
CA LEU A 139 -3.58 -9.80 -6.54
C LEU A 139 -3.54 -9.82 -8.08
N ASN A 140 -4.60 -10.27 -8.74
CA ASN A 140 -4.62 -10.44 -10.19
C ASN A 140 -5.10 -9.18 -10.91
N TYR A 141 -4.40 -8.88 -12.01
CA TYR A 141 -4.67 -7.73 -12.85
C TYR A 141 -4.92 -8.14 -14.30
N MET A 142 -5.90 -7.50 -14.94
CA MET A 142 -5.97 -7.43 -16.40
C MET A 142 -5.23 -6.18 -16.86
N SER A 143 -4.68 -6.18 -18.07
CA SER A 143 -4.05 -4.98 -18.63
C SER A 143 -4.48 -4.72 -20.07
N THR A 144 -4.47 -3.44 -20.44
CA THR A 144 -4.74 -2.99 -21.80
C THR A 144 -3.77 -1.88 -22.21
N ARG A 145 -3.49 -1.84 -23.51
CA ARG A 145 -2.73 -0.78 -24.20
C ARG A 145 -3.55 -0.09 -25.27
N ASP A 146 -4.86 -0.31 -25.29
CA ASP A 146 -5.76 0.42 -26.17
C ASP A 146 -5.61 1.92 -25.89
N GLU A 147 -5.28 2.69 -26.93
CA GLU A 147 -4.90 4.09 -26.78
C GLU A 147 -6.07 4.94 -26.30
N ALA A 148 -7.26 4.76 -26.89
CA ALA A 148 -8.46 5.50 -26.53
C ALA A 148 -8.83 5.26 -25.05
N PHE A 149 -8.76 4.00 -24.62
CA PHE A 149 -9.01 3.63 -23.24
C PHE A 149 -7.95 4.19 -22.28
N CYS A 150 -6.66 4.09 -22.62
CA CYS A 150 -5.59 4.64 -21.80
C CYS A 150 -5.70 6.16 -21.64
N ASP A 151 -6.11 6.86 -22.69
CA ASP A 151 -6.29 8.32 -22.68
C ASP A 151 -7.50 8.73 -21.84
N ALA A 152 -8.61 7.99 -21.94
CA ALA A 152 -9.76 8.19 -21.07
C ALA A 152 -9.37 8.00 -19.58
N CYS A 153 -8.71 6.89 -19.26
CA CYS A 153 -8.24 6.60 -17.89
C CYS A 153 -7.28 7.68 -17.38
N TYR A 154 -6.35 8.16 -18.22
CA TYR A 154 -5.46 9.26 -17.84
C TYR A 154 -6.24 10.53 -17.50
N ASN A 155 -7.22 10.91 -18.32
CA ASN A 155 -8.06 12.08 -18.08
C ASN A 155 -8.88 11.95 -16.80
N ASP A 156 -9.42 10.77 -16.52
CA ASP A 156 -10.16 10.50 -15.29
C ASP A 156 -9.26 10.63 -14.05
N LEU A 157 -8.05 10.08 -14.09
CA LEU A 157 -7.05 10.26 -13.03
C LEU A 157 -6.69 11.74 -12.84
N GLN A 158 -6.52 12.52 -13.92
CA GLN A 158 -6.30 13.97 -13.82
C GLN A 158 -7.49 14.69 -13.16
N ASN A 159 -8.71 14.33 -13.52
CA ASN A 159 -9.92 14.91 -12.91
C ASN A 159 -10.02 14.55 -11.43
N LEU A 160 -9.69 13.31 -11.08
CA LEU A 160 -9.66 12.86 -9.70
C LEU A 160 -8.60 13.63 -8.88
N MET A 161 -7.39 13.83 -9.42
CA MET A 161 -6.36 14.64 -8.78
C MET A 161 -6.82 16.07 -8.53
N LYS A 162 -7.51 16.72 -9.49
CA LYS A 162 -8.06 18.08 -9.32
C LYS A 162 -9.10 18.19 -8.20
N LYS A 163 -9.73 17.07 -7.81
CA LYS A 163 -10.69 16.98 -6.70
C LYS A 163 -10.07 16.39 -5.43
N SER A 164 -8.75 16.20 -5.40
CA SER A 164 -7.99 15.66 -4.28
C SER A 164 -7.08 16.72 -3.67
N THR A 165 -6.58 16.46 -2.46
CA THR A 165 -5.59 17.33 -1.81
C THR A 165 -4.21 16.70 -1.91
N LEU A 166 -3.23 17.42 -2.45
CA LEU A 166 -1.82 16.99 -2.37
C LEU A 166 -1.37 17.05 -0.91
N ILE A 167 -0.92 15.92 -0.36
CA ILE A 167 -0.46 15.81 1.03
C ILE A 167 1.01 15.39 1.15
N SER A 168 1.67 15.09 0.03
CA SER A 168 3.12 14.92 -0.03
C SER A 168 3.83 16.24 -0.29
N ASP A 169 5.04 16.41 0.26
CA ASP A 169 5.93 17.59 0.14
C ASP A 169 5.34 18.88 0.77
N THR A 170 4.04 19.10 0.59
CA THR A 170 3.24 20.18 1.13
C THR A 170 2.04 19.60 1.90
N GLY A 171 1.16 20.46 2.44
CA GLY A 171 -0.12 20.00 3.01
C GLY A 171 0.00 19.23 4.34
N GLU A 172 0.95 19.62 5.19
CA GLU A 172 1.25 18.95 6.47
C GLU A 172 0.02 18.67 7.33
N LYS A 173 -0.88 19.67 7.48
CA LYS A 173 -2.11 19.50 8.25
C LYS A 173 -2.97 18.36 7.70
N GLN A 174 -3.19 18.32 6.39
CA GLN A 174 -4.02 17.32 5.74
C GLN A 174 -3.33 15.95 5.72
N ARG A 175 -2.01 15.91 5.56
CA ARG A 175 -1.20 14.69 5.74
C ARG A 175 -1.39 14.10 7.14
N ASN A 176 -1.22 14.93 8.17
CA ASN A 176 -1.40 14.51 9.57
C ASN A 176 -2.82 14.00 9.84
N VAL A 177 -3.85 14.67 9.31
CA VAL A 177 -5.25 14.19 9.42
C VAL A 177 -5.42 12.83 8.75
N PHE A 178 -4.97 12.67 7.51
CA PHE A 178 -5.07 11.41 6.77
C PHE A 178 -4.42 10.25 7.53
N PHE A 179 -3.14 10.37 7.89
CA PHE A 179 -2.43 9.30 8.58
C PHE A 179 -2.96 9.07 10.01
N SER A 180 -3.44 10.10 10.71
CA SER A 180 -4.05 9.91 12.04
C SER A 180 -5.32 9.06 11.97
N ILE A 181 -6.15 9.23 10.92
CA ILE A 181 -7.33 8.38 10.71
C ILE A 181 -6.91 6.92 10.53
N LEU A 182 -5.89 6.66 9.69
CA LEU A 182 -5.38 5.31 9.46
C LEU A 182 -4.82 4.68 10.75
N MET A 183 -3.99 5.42 11.48
CA MET A 183 -3.38 4.95 12.73
C MET A 183 -4.42 4.69 13.82
N ASN A 184 -5.49 5.50 13.89
CA ASN A 184 -6.58 5.26 14.84
C ASN A 184 -7.35 3.97 14.52
N LYS A 185 -7.59 3.67 13.24
CA LYS A 185 -8.21 2.39 12.83
C LYS A 185 -7.37 1.19 13.32
N ILE A 186 -6.05 1.27 13.27
CA ILE A 186 -5.16 0.22 13.82
C ILE A 186 -5.26 0.17 15.35
N LYS A 187 -5.08 1.30 16.04
CA LYS A 187 -5.11 1.38 17.50
C LYS A 187 -6.41 0.84 18.10
N ASP A 188 -7.54 1.06 17.43
CA ASP A 188 -8.83 0.56 17.90
C ASP A 188 -8.92 -0.97 17.91
N ARG A 189 -8.13 -1.67 17.08
CA ARG A 189 -8.07 -3.14 17.07
C ARG A 189 -7.12 -3.71 18.12
N THR A 190 -6.09 -2.96 18.50
CA THR A 190 -5.11 -3.40 19.49
C THR A 190 -5.52 -3.16 20.94
N LYS A 191 -6.54 -2.33 21.21
CA LYS A 191 -6.98 -1.99 22.58
C LYS A 191 -7.43 -3.17 23.43
N ASN A 192 -7.93 -4.23 22.79
CA ASN A 192 -8.55 -5.39 23.45
C ASN A 192 -7.82 -6.72 23.15
N LEU A 193 -6.59 -6.65 22.63
CA LEU A 193 -5.69 -7.80 22.46
C LEU A 193 -4.88 -8.01 23.73
#